data_AF-A0A922MR72-F1
#
_entry.id   AF-A0A922MR72-F1
#
_cell.length_a   1.000
_cell.length_b   1.000
_cell.length_c   1.000
_cell.angle_alpha   90.00
_cell.angle_beta   90.00
_cell.angle_gamma   90.00
#
_symmetry.space_group_name_H-M   'P 1'
#
loop_
_entity.id
_entity.type
_entity.pdbx_description
1 polymer ?
#
loop_
_entity_poly.entity_id
_entity_poly.type
_entity_poly.pdbx_seq_one_letter_code
_entity_poly.pdbx_strand_id
1 'polypeptide(L)'
;MRPYYICSQDKDQRSLETGTARALLGVLLPRWALRPALSDFLARERRYRVVNRDQWCNILEFSRTVDTQLNSYDADGAWPVMLDEFVEWLRAERAGDAAMPAAS
;
A
#
# COMPACT_ATOMS: atom_id res chain seq x y z
N MET A 1 -27.54 -25.04 -22.80
CA MET A 1 -26.30 -24.29 -22.49
C MET A 1 -26.59 -23.45 -21.26
N ARG A 2 -25.86 -23.65 -20.15
CA ARG A 2 -26.29 -23.12 -18.84
C ARG A 2 -26.26 -21.58 -18.83
N PRO A 3 -27.31 -20.91 -18.35
CA PRO A 3 -27.38 -19.46 -18.27
C PRO A 3 -26.65 -18.98 -16.99
N TYR A 4 -26.64 -17.66 -16.77
CA TYR A 4 -26.25 -16.97 -15.52
C TYR A 4 -24.78 -16.59 -15.34
N TYR A 5 -24.41 -15.41 -15.86
CA TYR A 5 -23.69 -14.43 -15.05
C TYR A 5 -24.52 -13.14 -14.96
N ILE A 6 -25.67 -13.25 -14.31
CA ILE A 6 -26.13 -12.12 -13.50
C ILE A 6 -25.22 -12.06 -12.28
N CYS A 7 -24.14 -11.30 -12.41
CA CYS A 7 -23.62 -10.58 -11.27
C CYS A 7 -23.26 -9.19 -11.77
N SER A 8 -24.32 -8.39 -11.99
CA SER A 8 -24.29 -6.98 -11.67
C SER A 8 -23.91 -6.85 -10.18
N GLN A 9 -22.63 -7.10 -9.84
CA GLN A 9 -22.10 -6.68 -8.56
C GLN A 9 -22.01 -5.17 -8.67
N ASP A 10 -23.10 -4.52 -8.26
CA ASP A 10 -23.06 -3.37 -7.38
C ASP A 10 -21.76 -2.58 -7.54
N LYS A 11 -21.72 -1.81 -8.64
CA LYS A 11 -20.66 -0.87 -8.98
C LYS A 11 -20.67 0.35 -8.04
N ASP A 12 -21.28 0.23 -6.87
CA ASP A 12 -21.53 1.32 -5.94
C ASP A 12 -20.62 1.17 -4.70
N GLN A 13 -19.47 1.84 -4.79
CA GLN A 13 -18.73 2.39 -3.65
C GLN A 13 -18.07 1.43 -2.63
N ARG A 14 -17.18 0.54 -3.08
CA ARG A 14 -16.14 -0.07 -2.21
C ARG A 14 -14.75 0.52 -2.39
N SER A 15 -14.71 1.74 -2.90
CA SER A 15 -13.50 2.47 -3.20
C SER A 15 -13.19 3.40 -2.02
N LEU A 16 -12.12 3.10 -1.29
CA LEU A 16 -11.68 3.85 -0.11
C LEU A 16 -10.85 5.04 -0.56
N GLU A 17 -11.30 6.26 -0.25
CA GLU A 17 -10.50 7.45 -0.54
C GLU A 17 -9.18 7.42 0.25
N THR A 18 -8.10 7.94 -0.33
CA THR A 18 -6.78 7.98 0.34
C THR A 18 -6.85 8.64 1.71
N GLY A 19 -7.68 9.67 1.90
CA GLY A 19 -7.88 10.30 3.21
C GLY A 19 -8.38 9.32 4.27
N THR A 20 -9.40 8.54 3.94
CA THR A 20 -9.99 7.52 4.82
C THR A 20 -9.03 6.35 5.02
N ALA A 21 -8.34 5.93 3.97
CA ALA A 21 -7.29 4.89 4.04
C ALA A 21 -6.21 5.27 5.05
N ARG A 22 -5.71 6.50 4.99
CA ARG A 22 -4.69 7.01 5.93
C ARG A 22 -5.19 7.03 7.37
N ALA A 23 -6.43 7.47 7.60
CA ALA A 23 -7.04 7.47 8.92
C ALA A 23 -7.16 6.03 9.48
N LEU A 24 -7.63 5.09 8.66
CA LEU A 24 -7.77 3.68 9.04
C LEU A 24 -6.42 3.01 9.31
N LEU A 25 -5.37 3.32 8.55
CA LEU A 25 -4.01 2.86 8.85
C LEU A 25 -3.56 3.33 10.25
N GLY A 26 -3.93 4.57 10.63
CA GLY A 26 -3.68 5.10 11.97
C GLY A 26 -4.33 4.28 13.08
N VAL A 27 -5.57 3.83 12.85
CA VAL A 27 -6.38 3.09 13.83
C VAL A 27 -6.02 1.61 13.87
N LEU A 28 -5.90 0.95 12.72
CA LEU A 28 -5.68 -0.49 12.61
C LEU A 28 -4.23 -0.89 12.87
N LEU A 29 -3.29 -0.02 12.50
CA LEU A 29 -1.86 -0.31 12.54
C LEU A 29 -1.12 0.82 13.28
N PRO A 30 -1.45 1.08 14.56
CA PRO A 30 -0.89 2.20 15.30
C PRO A 30 0.63 2.10 15.50
N ARG A 31 1.18 0.88 15.51
CA ARG A 31 2.60 0.57 15.75
C ARG A 31 3.39 0.22 14.48
N TRP A 32 2.76 0.30 13.30
CA TRP A 32 3.44 -0.06 12.06
C TRP A 32 4.30 1.10 11.55
N ALA A 33 5.63 0.91 11.51
CA ALA A 33 6.57 1.97 11.18
C ALA A 33 6.46 2.48 9.73
N LEU A 34 5.92 1.66 8.83
CA LEU A 34 5.74 2.01 7.41
C LEU A 34 4.45 2.77 7.13
N ARG A 35 3.57 2.93 8.13
CA ARG A 35 2.34 3.71 8.02
C ARG A 35 2.54 5.11 7.42
N PRO A 36 3.43 5.98 7.95
CA PRO A 36 3.63 7.31 7.38
C PRO A 36 4.17 7.26 5.95
N ALA A 37 5.07 6.31 5.66
CA ALA A 37 5.61 6.11 4.32
C ALA A 37 4.53 5.70 3.31
N LEU A 38 3.67 4.74 3.67
CA LEU A 38 2.55 4.32 2.81
C LEU A 38 1.55 5.46 2.60
N SER A 39 1.28 6.22 3.65
CA SER A 39 0.44 7.42 3.58
C SER A 39 1.01 8.46 2.61
N ASP A 40 2.32 8.68 2.60
CA ASP A 40 3.01 9.60 1.69
C ASP A 40 2.99 9.07 0.25
N PHE A 41 3.30 7.79 0.05
CA PHE A 41 3.23 7.14 -1.26
C PHE A 41 1.85 7.27 -1.90
N LEU A 42 0.78 7.00 -1.15
CA LEU A 42 -0.60 7.16 -1.64
C LEU A 42 -0.95 8.64 -1.94
N ALA A 43 -0.33 9.60 -1.26
CA ALA A 43 -0.53 11.01 -1.51
C ALA A 43 0.25 11.50 -2.75
N ARG A 44 1.44 10.95 -2.98
CA ARG A 44 2.31 11.26 -4.12
C ARG A 44 1.74 10.68 -5.41
N GLU A 45 1.26 9.45 -5.36
CA GLU A 45 0.89 8.68 -6.53
C GLU A 45 -0.61 8.86 -6.85
N ARG A 46 -0.92 9.86 -7.70
CA ARG A 46 -2.32 10.27 -7.98
C ARG A 46 -3.19 9.16 -8.59
N ARG A 47 -2.59 8.17 -9.24
CA ARG A 47 -3.28 6.96 -9.74
C ARG A 47 -3.87 6.09 -8.63
N TYR A 48 -3.37 6.23 -7.40
CA TYR A 48 -3.83 5.49 -6.21
C TYR A 48 -4.66 6.35 -5.26
N ARG A 49 -5.27 7.44 -5.76
CA ARG A 49 -6.17 8.33 -5.00
C ARG A 49 -7.37 7.60 -4.39
N VAL A 50 -7.71 6.44 -4.94
CA VAL A 50 -8.81 5.61 -4.47
C VAL A 50 -8.33 4.16 -4.39
N VAL A 51 -8.40 3.58 -3.21
CA VAL A 51 -7.97 2.22 -2.90
C VAL A 51 -9.20 1.32 -2.86
N ASN A 52 -9.37 0.40 -3.81
CA ASN A 52 -10.49 -0.53 -3.76
C ASN A 52 -10.30 -1.59 -2.66
N ARG A 53 -11.37 -2.31 -2.29
CA ARG A 53 -11.34 -3.35 -1.25
C ARG A 53 -10.18 -4.34 -1.42
N ASP A 54 -9.96 -4.87 -2.62
CA ASP A 54 -8.87 -5.83 -2.87
C ASP A 54 -7.49 -5.21 -2.64
N GLN A 55 -7.27 -3.98 -3.07
CA GLN A 55 -6.01 -3.25 -2.86
C GLN A 55 -5.78 -3.00 -1.37
N TRP A 56 -6.83 -2.63 -0.64
CA TRP A 56 -6.77 -2.45 0.81
C TRP A 56 -6.46 -3.77 1.55
N CYS A 57 -7.08 -4.87 1.13
CA CYS A 57 -6.76 -6.19 1.68
C CYS A 57 -5.30 -6.57 1.46
N ASN A 58 -4.76 -6.34 0.26
CA ASN A 58 -3.33 -6.57 -0.03
C ASN A 58 -2.42 -5.69 0.83
N ILE A 59 -2.75 -4.41 1.04
CA ILE A 59 -2.01 -3.51 1.93
C ILE A 59 -1.99 -4.03 3.38
N LEU A 60 -3.13 -4.49 3.88
CA LEU A 60 -3.21 -5.04 5.24
C LEU A 60 -2.44 -6.35 5.36
N GLU A 61 -2.51 -7.22 4.36
CA GLU A 61 -1.73 -8.46 4.33
C GLU A 61 -0.23 -8.16 4.30
N PHE A 62 0.19 -7.23 3.44
CA PHE A 62 1.56 -6.74 3.37
C PHE A 62 2.05 -6.23 4.73
N SER A 63 1.24 -5.45 5.47
CA SER A 63 1.62 -4.96 6.81
C SER A 63 1.84 -6.07 7.85
N ARG A 64 1.26 -7.26 7.63
CA ARG A 64 1.36 -8.42 8.53
C ARG A 64 2.47 -9.37 8.10
N THR A 65 2.66 -9.54 6.80
CA THR A 65 3.64 -10.45 6.21
C THR A 65 5.03 -9.81 6.15
N VAL A 66 5.09 -8.51 5.87
CA VAL A 66 6.33 -7.78 5.64
C VAL A 66 6.68 -6.92 6.84
N ASP A 67 7.88 -7.16 7.36
CA ASP A 67 8.39 -6.37 8.49
C ASP A 67 8.71 -4.92 8.07
N THR A 68 8.82 -4.03 9.06
CA THR A 68 9.27 -2.63 8.92
C THR A 68 10.60 -2.47 8.19
N GLN A 69 11.44 -3.51 8.20
CA GLN A 69 12.72 -3.53 7.50
C GLN A 69 12.64 -4.09 6.08
N LEU A 70 11.45 -4.46 5.59
CA LEU A 70 11.24 -5.10 4.28
C LEU A 70 12.05 -6.40 4.08
N ASN A 71 12.57 -6.99 5.17
CA ASN A 71 13.43 -8.17 5.13
C ASN A 71 12.67 -9.44 4.73
N SER A 72 11.38 -9.50 5.07
CA SER A 72 10.47 -10.60 4.71
C SER A 72 9.68 -10.31 3.43
N TYR A 73 9.99 -9.23 2.72
CA TYR A 73 9.36 -8.95 1.44
C TYR A 73 9.96 -9.82 0.34
N ASP A 74 9.10 -10.52 -0.39
CA ASP A 74 9.47 -11.27 -1.58
C ASP A 74 8.89 -10.59 -2.82
N ALA A 75 9.77 -10.09 -3.69
CA ALA A 75 9.40 -9.35 -4.91
C ALA A 75 8.94 -10.28 -6.05
N ASP A 76 9.18 -11.59 -5.94
CA ASP A 76 8.62 -12.60 -6.85
C ASP A 76 7.25 -13.11 -6.33
N GLY A 77 6.81 -12.60 -5.18
CA GLY A 77 5.52 -12.90 -4.59
C GLY A 77 4.33 -12.44 -5.45
N ALA A 78 3.14 -12.98 -5.17
CA ALA A 78 1.90 -12.62 -5.87
C ALA A 78 1.33 -11.24 -5.46
N TRP A 79 2.20 -10.29 -5.12
CA TRP A 79 1.78 -8.95 -4.72
C TRP A 79 1.35 -8.12 -5.94
N PRO A 80 0.37 -7.22 -5.79
CA PRO A 80 0.06 -6.25 -6.82
C PRO A 80 1.21 -5.27 -7.01
N VAL A 81 1.43 -4.86 -8.27
CA VAL A 81 2.47 -3.89 -8.69
C VAL A 81 2.51 -2.60 -7.86
N MET A 82 1.37 -2.18 -7.30
CA MET A 82 1.31 -1.03 -6.37
C MET A 82 2.25 -1.22 -5.16
N LEU A 83 2.30 -2.43 -4.61
CA LEU A 83 3.14 -2.74 -3.45
C LEU A 83 4.61 -2.88 -3.85
N ASP A 84 4.90 -3.45 -5.02
CA ASP A 84 6.26 -3.46 -5.57
C ASP A 84 6.80 -2.03 -5.72
N GLU A 85 6.03 -1.15 -6.37
CA GLU A 85 6.38 0.27 -6.53
C GLU A 85 6.54 0.97 -5.17
N PHE A 86 5.70 0.66 -4.19
CA PHE A 86 5.82 1.20 -2.83
C PHE A 86 7.12 0.75 -2.16
N VAL A 87 7.50 -0.52 -2.29
CA VAL A 87 8.74 -1.07 -1.72
C VAL A 87 9.96 -0.47 -2.38
N GLU A 88 9.97 -0.36 -3.71
CA GLU A 88 11.04 0.29 -4.46
C GLU A 88 11.19 1.75 -4.05
N TRP A 89 10.08 2.50 -3.98
CA TRP A 89 10.08 3.88 -3.52
C TRP A 89 10.58 4.02 -2.09
N LEU A 90 10.13 3.17 -1.17
CA LEU A 90 10.57 3.19 0.23
C LEU A 90 12.06 2.86 0.38
N ARG A 91 12.58 1.92 -0.43
CA ARG A 91 14.03 1.63 -0.49
C ARG A 91 14.80 2.82 -1.02
N ALA A 92 14.28 3.49 -2.05
CA ALA A 92 14.88 4.69 -2.63
C ALA A 92 14.90 5.86 -1.64
N GLU A 93 13.82 6.12 -0.90
CA GLU A 93 13.77 7.15 0.14
C GLU A 93 14.78 6.88 1.27
N ARG A 94 14.87 5.61 1.72
CA ARG A 94 15.86 5.20 2.72
C ARG A 94 17.30 5.34 2.23
N ALA A 95 17.55 5.04 0.96
CA ALA A 95 18.86 5.20 0.36
C ALA A 95 19.19 6.69 0.09
N GLY A 96 18.20 7.51 -0.25
CA GLY A 96 18.32 8.94 -0.47
C GLY A 96 18.65 9.72 0.81
N ASP A 97 18.09 9.30 1.95
CA ASP A 97 18.44 9.84 3.28
C ASP A 97 19.86 9.43 3.70
N ALA A 98 20.29 8.22 3.36
CA ALA A 98 21.65 7.73 3.62
C ALA A 98 22.74 8.39 2.74
N ALA A 99 22.37 9.09 1.66
CA ALA A 99 23.29 9.71 0.72
C ALA A 99 23.66 11.18 1.05
N MET A 100 23.21 11.72 2.19
CA MET A 100 23.70 12.99 2.73
C MET A 100 24.77 12.71 3.79
N PRO A 101 26.08 12.68 3.46
CA PRO A 101 27.09 12.79 4.49
C PRO A 101 26.91 14.14 5.16
N ALA A 102 26.83 14.12 6.50
CA ALA A 102 26.85 15.30 7.33
C ALA A 102 27.92 16.28 6.82
N ALA A 103 27.46 17.41 6.28
CA ALA A 103 28.32 18.56 6.08
C ALA A 103 28.59 19.14 7.48
N SER A 104 29.80 18.85 7.96
CA SER A 104 30.46 19.54 9.08
C SER A 104 30.51 21.05 8.90
#